data_AF-A0A957KD38-F1
#
_entry.id   AF-A0A957KD38-F1
#
_cell.length_a   1.000
_cell.length_b   1.000
_cell.length_c   1.000
_cell.angle_alpha   90.00
_cell.angle_beta   90.00
_cell.angle_gamma   90.00
#
_symmetry.space_group_name_H-M   'P 1'
#
loop_
_entity.id
_entity.type
_entity.pdbx_description
1 polymer ?
#
loop_
_entity_poly.entity_id
_entity_poly.type
_entity_poly.pdbx_seq_one_letter_code
_entity_poly.pdbx_strand_id
1 'polypeptide(L)'
;MLQLGAPFSLDEIRDSFAQEHPAVHAFFAAIPPEQFFAAPPEIWSPADNLAHLIKSCQPVLLGLKLPRLALRMRFGLAEAPSGSLAALRDRYVNVALAGGGRASGRYLPEVTDTSAASREHLLAEWQRHGAAL
;
A
#
# COMPACT_ATOMS: atom_id res chain seq x y z
N MET A 1 12.12 8.26 6.83
CA MET A 1 12.40 6.85 6.47
C MET A 1 11.49 5.99 7.33
N LEU A 2 10.71 5.08 6.76
CA LEU A 2 9.76 4.25 7.53
C LEU A 2 10.53 3.44 8.58
N GLN A 3 10.09 3.47 9.84
CA GLN A 3 10.68 2.75 10.97
C GLN A 3 9.83 1.54 11.33
N LEU A 4 9.72 0.62 10.38
CA LEU A 4 8.79 -0.51 10.47
C LEU A 4 9.14 -1.57 11.52
N GLY A 5 10.30 -1.54 12.19
CA GLY A 5 10.68 -2.60 13.13
C GLY A 5 10.60 -4.01 12.53
N ALA A 6 9.95 -4.95 13.25
CA ALA A 6 9.68 -6.31 12.79
C ALA A 6 8.29 -6.84 13.22
N PRO A 7 7.18 -6.15 12.90
CA PRO A 7 5.84 -6.54 13.29
C PRO A 7 5.50 -7.92 12.76
N PHE A 8 4.85 -8.72 13.60
CA PHE A 8 4.53 -10.11 13.30
C PHE A 8 3.09 -10.47 13.66
N SER A 9 2.64 -10.06 14.84
CA SER A 9 1.25 -10.24 15.28
C SER A 9 0.31 -9.27 14.56
N LEU A 10 -0.99 -9.58 14.61
CA LEU A 10 -2.02 -8.72 14.02
C LEU A 10 -1.99 -7.31 14.60
N ASP A 11 -1.80 -7.17 15.90
CA ASP A 11 -1.81 -5.88 16.59
C ASP A 11 -0.55 -5.08 16.26
N GLU A 12 0.63 -5.70 16.26
CA GLU A 12 1.88 -5.05 15.82
C GLU A 12 1.81 -4.57 14.36
N ILE A 13 1.19 -5.35 13.48
CA ILE A 13 0.99 -4.97 12.08
C ILE A 13 0.03 -3.77 11.96
N ARG A 14 -1.07 -3.77 12.72
CA ARG A 14 -2.01 -2.64 12.75
C ARG A 14 -1.35 -1.38 13.28
N ASP A 15 -0.64 -1.48 14.39
CA ASP A 15 0.06 -0.36 15.01
C ASP A 15 1.12 0.22 14.07
N SER A 16 1.92 -0.66 13.44
CA SER A 16 2.94 -0.22 12.47
C SER A 16 2.31 0.46 11.26
N PHE A 17 1.19 -0.06 10.75
CA PHE A 17 0.48 0.60 9.66
C PHE A 17 -0.08 1.97 10.08
N ALA A 18 -0.71 2.05 11.26
CA ALA A 18 -1.25 3.30 11.79
C ALA A 18 -0.16 4.37 12.00
N GLN A 19 1.05 3.97 12.39
CA GLN A 19 2.20 4.85 12.54
C GLN A 19 2.77 5.35 11.21
N GLU A 20 2.91 4.48 10.21
CA GLU A 20 3.54 4.86 8.93
C GLU A 20 2.59 5.58 7.98
N HIS A 21 1.29 5.37 8.12
CA HIS A 21 0.31 5.91 7.21
C HIS A 21 0.30 7.46 7.12
N PRO A 22 0.39 8.22 8.24
CA PRO A 22 0.58 9.67 8.21
C PRO A 22 1.88 10.10 7.53
N ALA A 23 2.96 9.32 7.65
CA ALA A 23 4.24 9.63 7.02
C ALA A 23 4.16 9.53 5.49
N VAL A 24 3.48 8.51 4.97
CA VAL A 24 3.20 8.38 3.54
C VAL A 24 2.33 9.54 3.04
N HIS A 25 1.27 9.90 3.79
CA HIS A 25 0.44 11.06 3.45
C HIS A 25 1.28 12.34 3.36
N ALA A 26 2.09 12.62 4.39
CA ALA A 26 2.92 13.81 4.46
C ALA A 26 3.93 13.87 3.31
N PHE A 27 4.53 12.73 2.95
CA PHE A 27 5.43 12.63 1.81
C PHE A 27 4.75 13.07 0.50
N PHE A 28 3.59 12.47 0.15
CA PHE A 28 2.88 12.83 -1.08
C PHE A 28 2.30 14.24 -1.05
N ALA A 29 1.82 14.70 0.11
CA ALA A 29 1.28 16.06 0.27
C ALA A 29 2.35 17.15 0.12
N ALA A 30 3.62 16.84 0.42
CA ALA A 30 4.75 17.75 0.27
C ALA A 30 5.24 17.88 -1.19
N ILE A 31 4.82 16.98 -2.09
CA ILE A 31 5.19 17.07 -3.51
C ILE A 31 4.45 18.27 -4.14
N PRO A 32 5.17 19.18 -4.82
CA PRO A 32 4.56 20.34 -5.48
C PRO A 32 3.48 19.92 -6.50
N PRO A 33 2.35 20.64 -6.60
CA PRO A 33 1.25 20.26 -7.50
C PRO A 33 1.69 20.04 -8.95
N GLU A 34 2.62 20.85 -9.45
CA GLU A 34 3.15 20.77 -10.81
C GLU A 34 4.01 19.51 -11.05
N GLN A 35 4.54 18.89 -10.00
CA GLN A 35 5.32 17.66 -10.07
C GLN A 35 4.48 16.41 -9.79
N PHE A 36 3.33 16.57 -9.12
CA PHE A 36 2.53 15.46 -8.61
C PHE A 36 2.01 14.52 -9.70
N PHE A 37 1.69 15.08 -10.88
CA PHE A 37 1.22 14.33 -12.04
C PHE A 37 2.30 14.14 -13.12
N ALA A 38 3.49 14.72 -12.94
CA ALA A 38 4.56 14.62 -13.90
C ALA A 38 5.29 13.28 -13.77
N ALA A 39 5.59 12.64 -14.90
CA ALA A 39 6.39 11.43 -14.93
C ALA A 39 7.29 11.37 -16.17
N PRO A 40 8.54 10.90 -16.04
CA PRO A 40 9.32 10.46 -17.18
C PRO A 40 8.62 9.30 -17.91
N PRO A 41 8.93 9.08 -19.21
CA PRO A 41 8.45 7.90 -19.92
C PRO A 41 8.76 6.62 -19.15
N GLU A 42 7.79 5.70 -19.12
CA GLU A 42 7.91 4.37 -18.47
C GLU A 42 8.04 4.37 -16.94
N ILE A 43 8.00 5.54 -16.30
CA ILE A 43 8.00 5.69 -14.85
C ILE A 43 6.62 6.22 -14.43
N TRP A 44 6.11 5.74 -13.29
CA TRP A 44 4.86 6.25 -12.73
C TRP A 44 5.04 7.64 -12.11
N SER A 45 4.05 8.52 -12.30
CA SER A 45 3.99 9.78 -11.58
C SER A 45 3.81 9.55 -10.07
N PRO A 46 4.05 10.55 -9.21
CA PRO A 46 3.65 10.47 -7.82
C PRO A 46 2.17 10.13 -7.63
N ALA A 47 1.27 10.70 -8.45
CA ALA A 47 -0.15 10.39 -8.43
C ALA A 47 -0.42 8.91 -8.74
N ASP A 48 0.24 8.36 -9.76
CA ASP A 48 0.14 6.94 -10.13
C ASP A 48 0.64 6.02 -9.01
N ASN A 49 1.77 6.37 -8.39
CA ASN A 49 2.30 5.61 -7.25
C ASN A 49 1.30 5.62 -6.07
N LEU A 50 0.72 6.78 -5.74
CA LEU A 50 -0.26 6.87 -4.65
C LEU A 50 -1.54 6.08 -4.98
N ALA A 51 -2.05 6.19 -6.20
CA ALA A 51 -3.20 5.42 -6.66
C ALA A 51 -2.94 3.90 -6.60
N HIS A 52 -1.73 3.46 -7.00
CA HIS A 52 -1.33 2.06 -6.88
C HIS A 52 -1.25 1.59 -5.42
N LEU A 53 -0.69 2.41 -4.53
CA LEU A 53 -0.64 2.12 -3.09
C LEU A 53 -2.05 1.97 -2.50
N ILE A 54 -2.97 2.88 -2.83
CA ILE A 54 -4.38 2.80 -2.42
C ILE A 54 -4.99 1.46 -2.87
N LYS A 55 -4.91 1.14 -4.16
CA LYS A 55 -5.46 -0.10 -4.75
C LYS A 55 -4.88 -1.37 -4.14
N SER A 56 -3.58 -1.39 -3.87
CA SER A 56 -2.88 -2.56 -3.33
C SER A 56 -3.09 -2.75 -1.83
N CYS A 57 -3.20 -1.66 -1.06
CA CYS A 57 -3.44 -1.72 0.39
C CYS A 57 -4.88 -2.07 0.74
N GLN A 58 -5.87 -1.62 -0.04
CA GLN A 58 -7.30 -1.83 0.27
C GLN A 58 -7.68 -3.29 0.61
N PRO A 59 -7.33 -4.32 -0.18
CA PRO A 59 -7.67 -5.71 0.19
C PRO A 59 -6.93 -6.20 1.44
N VAL A 60 -5.71 -5.71 1.70
CA VAL A 60 -4.96 -6.05 2.92
C VAL A 60 -5.66 -5.46 4.15
N LEU A 61 -6.05 -4.19 4.08
CA LEU A 61 -6.77 -3.50 5.14
C LEU A 61 -8.11 -4.17 5.46
N LEU A 62 -8.82 -4.64 4.43
CA LEU A 62 -10.02 -5.43 4.65
C LEU A 62 -9.70 -6.73 5.40
N GLY A 63 -8.66 -7.46 4.97
CA GLY A 63 -8.21 -8.68 5.62
C GLY A 63 -7.86 -8.49 7.10
N LEU A 64 -7.19 -7.38 7.44
CA LEU A 64 -6.82 -7.04 8.82
C LEU A 64 -8.02 -6.77 9.74
N LYS A 65 -9.21 -6.49 9.20
CA LYS A 65 -10.42 -6.23 10.01
C LYS A 65 -11.31 -7.45 10.16
N LEU A 66 -11.11 -8.48 9.33
CA LEU A 66 -11.97 -9.65 9.34
C LEU A 66 -11.67 -10.54 10.55
N PRO A 67 -12.69 -11.07 11.24
CA PRO A 67 -12.50 -12.08 12.26
C PRO A 67 -11.79 -13.31 11.69
N ARG A 68 -10.95 -13.97 12.49
CA ARG A 68 -10.21 -15.18 12.08
C ARG A 68 -11.12 -16.28 11.52
N LEU A 69 -12.35 -16.40 12.02
CA LEU A 69 -13.35 -17.35 11.51
C LEU A 69 -13.75 -17.06 10.07
N ALA A 70 -13.98 -15.79 9.71
CA ALA A 70 -14.34 -15.40 8.34
C ALA A 70 -13.21 -15.70 7.35
N LEU A 71 -11.96 -15.43 7.75
CA LEU A 71 -10.78 -15.78 6.96
C LEU A 71 -10.66 -17.31 6.76
N ARG A 72 -10.88 -18.10 7.82
CA ARG A 72 -10.85 -19.56 7.75
C ARG A 72 -11.95 -20.14 6.86
N MET A 73 -13.15 -19.57 6.90
CA MET A 73 -14.25 -20.01 6.02
C MET A 73 -13.95 -19.71 4.55
N ARG A 74 -13.28 -18.59 4.25
CA ARG A 74 -12.99 -18.18 2.87
C ARG A 74 -11.73 -18.85 2.28
N PHE A 75 -10.72 -19.13 3.11
CA PHE A 75 -9.40 -19.56 2.67
C PHE A 75 -8.93 -20.89 3.28
N GLY A 76 -9.66 -21.47 4.22
CA GLY A 76 -9.27 -22.68 4.95
C GLY A 76 -8.33 -22.41 6.12
N LEU A 77 -7.77 -23.49 6.67
CA LEU A 77 -6.73 -23.43 7.69
C LEU A 77 -5.36 -23.27 7.02
N ALA A 78 -4.53 -22.39 7.57
CA ALA A 78 -3.16 -22.24 7.09
C ALA A 78 -2.35 -23.50 7.38
N GLU A 79 -1.71 -24.06 6.35
CA GLU A 79 -0.85 -25.24 6.46
C GLU A 79 0.55 -24.91 7.00
N ALA A 80 0.94 -23.63 6.93
CA ALA A 80 2.24 -23.13 7.36
C ALA A 80 2.09 -21.96 8.36
N PRO A 81 3.08 -21.75 9.26
CA PRO A 81 3.10 -20.60 10.13
C PRO A 81 3.27 -19.29 9.33
N SER A 82 2.85 -18.17 9.93
CA SER A 82 3.08 -16.84 9.36
C SER A 82 4.59 -16.58 9.18
N GLY A 83 4.96 -15.97 8.06
CA GLY A 83 6.35 -15.58 7.78
C GLY A 83 6.75 -14.27 8.45
N SER A 84 8.05 -14.06 8.67
CA SER A 84 8.57 -12.80 9.18
C SER A 84 8.52 -11.68 8.12
N LEU A 85 8.49 -10.42 8.58
CA LEU A 85 8.61 -9.26 7.70
C LEU A 85 9.88 -9.30 6.84
N ALA A 86 11.01 -9.72 7.43
CA ALA A 86 12.27 -9.85 6.72
C ALA A 86 12.17 -10.84 5.54
N ALA A 87 11.59 -12.01 5.77
CA ALA A 87 11.38 -13.01 4.72
C ALA A 87 10.38 -12.53 3.65
N LEU A 88 9.34 -11.77 4.04
CA LEU A 88 8.41 -11.18 3.09
C LEU A 88 9.10 -10.12 2.21
N ARG A 89 9.91 -9.23 2.82
CA ARG A 89 10.66 -8.20 2.11
C ARG A 89 11.65 -8.81 1.14
N ASP A 90 12.34 -9.87 1.55
CA ASP A 90 13.27 -10.60 0.70
C ASP A 90 12.58 -11.19 -0.54
N ARG A 91 11.46 -11.92 -0.34
CA ARG A 91 10.66 -12.44 -1.46
C ARG A 91 10.16 -11.34 -2.40
N TYR A 92 9.82 -10.17 -1.87
CA TYR A 92 9.36 -9.06 -2.69
C TYR A 92 10.52 -8.43 -3.48
N VAL A 93 11.57 -7.97 -2.79
CA VAL A 93 12.65 -7.20 -3.40
C VAL A 93 13.60 -8.09 -4.21
N ASN A 94 14.12 -9.14 -3.60
CA ASN A 94 15.21 -9.93 -4.16
C ASN A 94 14.75 -11.06 -5.06
N VAL A 95 13.47 -11.43 -5.00
CA VAL A 95 12.89 -12.46 -5.88
C VAL A 95 11.94 -11.84 -6.90
N ALA A 96 10.84 -11.21 -6.44
CA ALA A 96 9.82 -10.72 -7.36
C ALA A 96 10.29 -9.52 -8.21
N LEU A 97 10.81 -8.45 -7.59
CA LEU A 97 11.26 -7.26 -8.31
C LEU A 97 12.53 -7.52 -9.12
N ALA A 98 13.53 -8.19 -8.53
CA ALA A 98 14.75 -8.57 -9.25
C ALA A 98 14.47 -9.48 -10.45
N GLY A 99 13.43 -10.32 -10.37
CA GLY A 99 12.93 -11.15 -11.48
C GLY A 99 12.10 -10.39 -12.53
N GLY A 100 11.97 -9.06 -12.43
CA GLY A 100 11.22 -8.24 -13.38
C GLY A 100 9.71 -8.18 -13.13
N GLY A 101 9.26 -8.58 -11.93
CA GLY A 101 7.87 -8.48 -11.52
C GLY A 101 7.34 -7.04 -11.62
N ARG A 102 6.16 -6.89 -12.23
CA ARG A 102 5.47 -5.61 -12.42
C ARG A 102 4.01 -5.73 -11.98
N ALA A 103 3.41 -4.61 -11.59
CA ALA A 103 1.97 -4.58 -11.32
C ALA A 103 1.18 -4.96 -12.59
N SER A 104 0.03 -5.60 -12.41
CA SER A 104 -0.79 -6.08 -13.52
C SER A 104 -2.29 -5.95 -13.22
N GLY A 105 -3.08 -5.88 -14.29
CA GLY A 105 -4.55 -5.85 -14.24
C GLY A 105 -5.07 -4.73 -13.33
N ARG A 106 -5.98 -5.10 -12.42
CA ARG A 106 -6.68 -4.16 -11.52
C ARG A 106 -5.79 -3.31 -10.60
N TYR A 107 -4.51 -3.65 -10.49
CA TYR A 107 -3.55 -2.91 -9.66
C TYR A 107 -2.82 -1.83 -10.44
N LEU A 108 -3.00 -1.71 -11.76
CA LEU A 108 -2.43 -0.59 -12.51
C LEU A 108 -3.11 0.72 -12.09
N PRO A 109 -2.36 1.81 -11.90
CA PRO A 109 -2.94 3.12 -11.66
C PRO A 109 -3.63 3.63 -12.93
N GLU A 110 -4.71 4.40 -12.75
CA GLU A 110 -5.56 4.92 -13.84
C GLU A 110 -5.81 6.42 -13.60
N VAL A 111 -4.76 7.17 -13.27
CA VAL A 111 -4.88 8.61 -13.02
C VAL A 111 -4.89 9.35 -14.36
N THR A 112 -6.05 9.85 -14.75
CA THR A 112 -6.22 10.63 -15.99
C THR A 112 -6.56 12.10 -15.74
N ASP A 113 -7.20 12.40 -14.61
CA ASP A 113 -7.46 13.76 -14.16
C ASP A 113 -6.25 14.33 -13.39
N THR A 114 -5.68 15.41 -13.90
CA THR A 114 -4.50 16.10 -13.37
C THR A 114 -4.85 17.40 -12.64
N SER A 115 -6.13 17.61 -12.34
CA SER A 115 -6.60 18.77 -11.61
C SER A 115 -6.13 18.80 -10.15
N ALA A 116 -6.14 20.00 -9.55
CA ALA A 116 -5.90 20.16 -8.11
C ALA A 116 -6.90 19.34 -7.28
N ALA A 117 -8.17 19.26 -7.72
CA ALA A 117 -9.20 18.47 -7.07
C ALA A 117 -8.89 16.96 -7.08
N SER A 118 -8.35 16.44 -8.19
CA SER A 118 -7.88 15.05 -8.28
C SER A 118 -6.75 14.75 -7.30
N ARG A 119 -5.78 15.67 -7.17
CA ARG A 119 -4.70 15.54 -6.17
C ARG A 119 -5.24 15.50 -4.75
N GLU A 120 -6.14 16.42 -4.40
CA GLU A 120 -6.79 16.44 -3.08
C GLU A 120 -7.59 15.16 -2.82
N HIS A 121 -8.28 14.64 -3.85
CA HIS A 121 -9.02 13.39 -3.76
C HIS A 121 -8.11 12.21 -3.42
N LEU A 122 -6.98 12.04 -4.14
CA LEU A 122 -6.04 10.94 -3.88
C LEU A 122 -5.43 11.01 -2.47
N LEU A 123 -5.08 12.22 -2.01
CA LEU A 123 -4.56 12.43 -0.65
C LEU A 123 -5.62 12.11 0.40
N ALA A 124 -6.86 12.56 0.21
CA ALA A 124 -7.97 12.27 1.11
C ALA A 124 -8.35 10.78 1.09
N GLU A 125 -8.29 10.13 -0.07
CA GLU A 125 -8.54 8.70 -0.20
C GLU A 125 -7.52 7.87 0.59
N TRP A 126 -6.23 8.18 0.44
CA TRP A 126 -5.19 7.59 1.28
C TRP A 126 -5.52 7.82 2.76
N GLN A 127 -5.77 9.06 3.19
CA GLN A 127 -6.13 9.37 4.58
C GLN A 127 -7.27 8.49 5.15
N ARG A 128 -8.34 8.27 4.38
CA ARG A 128 -9.47 7.42 4.78
C ARG A 128 -9.06 5.97 5.04
N HIS A 129 -8.10 5.43 4.28
CA HIS A 129 -7.69 4.05 4.41
C HIS A 129 -6.97 3.77 5.73
N GLY A 130 -6.08 4.66 6.17
CA GLY A 130 -5.41 4.52 7.47
C GLY A 130 -6.28 4.87 8.66
N ALA A 131 -7.26 5.77 8.51
CA ALA A 131 -8.23 6.05 9.58
C ALA A 131 -9.17 4.86 9.88
N ALA A 132 -9.21 3.87 8.99
CA ALA A 132 -10.20 2.80 9.06
C ALA A 132 -9.67 1.53 9.78
N LEU A 133 -8.38 1.44 10.13
CA LEU A 133 -7.80 0.29 10.83
C LEU A 133 -8.10 0.26 12.32
#